data_AF-A0A496W9F9-F1
#
_entry.id   AF-A0A496W9F9-F1
#
_cell.length_a   1.000
_cell.length_b   1.000
_cell.length_c   1.000
_cell.angle_alpha   90.00
_cell.angle_beta   90.00
_cell.angle_gamma   90.00
#
_symmetry.space_group_name_H-M   'P 1'
#
loop_
_entity.id
_entity.type
_entity.pdbx_description
1 polymer ?
#
loop_
_entity_poly.entity_id
_entity_poly.type
_entity_poly.pdbx_seq_one_letter_code
_entity_poly.pdbx_strand_id
1 'polypeptide(L)'
;MLKKLFMFVFLLFVSGYVYSDSQKGESITYCEDIASSGWRYRHGKDALRALTMKAQRKAVEYLFQNELKHFDSKLDKQEIVNALRNLIEHDDQIDTASKGNPFNACVGINNVRLKDAQDQLRFQPKQIGEVCHFSEQVREEQSDEIARSFVSALQDKNTPKSITSMLNQPDNISPQSEKQLSRYIHKQVSQPNLQKKIQEGTKCISLFVYPVELYTASSPIEISPEITVQPPVESVGKKGNKGEFQIVVIHKDYHWKIGHQDTIMKTGLGQVDDFEDKLLNPNFQKYVNKRLIGIVNIGMASCGGSLKIENERGNARARKLTEWISHSFSRNSNLKVYGLNLGKHKYSGTKCKQLSTKMRDSQRRILLIGITKNSDSEVDIQSALQRAMKSIAVSQPEKLPIKPSDYHLFDLIEN
;
A
#
# COMPACT_ATOMS: atom_id res chain seq x y z
N MET A 1 -7.96 -34.87 -66.53
CA MET A 1 -9.00 -35.69 -65.84
C MET A 1 -8.42 -36.09 -64.48
N LEU A 2 -8.96 -35.55 -63.37
CA LEU A 2 -8.81 -35.94 -61.94
C LEU A 2 -7.38 -36.29 -61.43
N LYS A 3 -6.83 -35.74 -60.33
CA LYS A 3 -7.41 -35.42 -59.02
C LYS A 3 -6.33 -34.73 -58.16
N LYS A 4 -6.76 -33.72 -57.37
CA LYS A 4 -6.26 -33.31 -56.04
C LYS A 4 -4.77 -32.93 -55.90
N LEU A 5 -4.51 -31.62 -55.91
CA LEU A 5 -3.36 -31.02 -55.21
C LEU A 5 -3.89 -30.32 -53.95
N PHE A 6 -3.71 -30.97 -52.80
CA PHE A 6 -3.88 -30.40 -51.47
C PHE A 6 -2.53 -30.62 -50.79
N MET A 7 -1.72 -29.59 -50.66
CA MET A 7 -0.50 -29.67 -49.87
C MET A 7 -0.37 -28.41 -49.01
N PHE A 8 -0.58 -28.64 -47.72
CA PHE A 8 -0.39 -27.70 -46.62
C PHE A 8 1.00 -27.07 -46.68
N VAL A 9 1.04 -25.74 -46.75
CA VAL A 9 2.24 -24.96 -46.42
C VAL A 9 2.31 -24.89 -44.89
N PHE A 10 3.11 -25.77 -44.30
CA PHE A 10 3.58 -25.64 -42.92
C PHE A 10 4.67 -24.56 -42.90
N LEU A 11 4.28 -23.31 -42.65
CA LEU A 11 5.22 -22.25 -42.27
C LEU A 11 5.60 -22.47 -40.81
N LEU A 12 6.69 -23.20 -40.60
CA LEU A 12 7.43 -23.22 -39.35
C LEU A 12 8.00 -21.82 -39.10
N PHE A 13 7.23 -20.97 -38.41
CA PHE A 13 7.82 -19.91 -37.61
C PHE A 13 8.51 -20.58 -36.42
N VAL A 14 9.78 -20.92 -36.60
CA VAL A 14 10.70 -21.14 -35.49
C VAL A 14 10.87 -19.78 -34.83
N SER A 15 10.01 -19.49 -33.85
CA SER A 15 10.29 -18.47 -32.84
C SER A 15 11.55 -18.94 -32.12
N GLY A 16 12.70 -18.39 -32.53
CA GLY A 16 13.90 -18.45 -31.74
C GLY A 16 13.61 -17.76 -30.41
N TYR A 17 13.14 -18.53 -29.43
CA TYR A 17 13.41 -18.23 -28.03
C TYR A 17 14.92 -18.32 -27.90
N VAL A 18 15.58 -17.19 -28.09
CA VAL A 18 16.89 -16.96 -27.51
C VAL A 18 16.68 -17.17 -26.02
N TYR A 19 17.04 -18.36 -25.54
CA TYR A 19 17.31 -18.59 -24.14
C TYR A 19 18.35 -17.54 -23.77
N SER A 20 17.89 -16.49 -23.10
CA SER A 20 18.77 -15.44 -22.60
C SER A 20 19.72 -16.12 -21.64
N ASP A 21 20.97 -16.23 -22.07
CA ASP A 21 22.12 -16.50 -21.22
C ASP A 21 21.90 -15.76 -19.90
N SER A 22 21.94 -16.48 -18.78
CA SER A 22 21.59 -15.93 -17.46
C SER A 22 22.46 -14.70 -17.21
N GLN A 23 21.93 -13.50 -17.45
CA GLN A 23 22.63 -12.27 -17.11
C GLN A 23 22.93 -12.35 -15.63
N LYS A 24 24.22 -12.48 -15.28
CA LYS A 24 24.67 -12.33 -13.89
C LYS A 24 24.16 -10.97 -13.45
N GLY A 25 23.15 -10.96 -12.59
CA GLY A 25 22.61 -9.75 -12.02
C GLY A 25 23.70 -9.03 -11.24
N GLU A 26 23.56 -7.72 -11.13
CA GLU A 26 24.57 -6.93 -10.45
C GLU A 26 24.49 -7.07 -8.93
N SER A 27 25.63 -6.88 -8.28
CA SER A 27 25.74 -6.82 -6.83
C SER A 27 25.58 -5.38 -6.35
N ILE A 28 24.53 -5.12 -5.59
CA ILE A 28 24.26 -3.81 -5.00
C ILE A 28 24.66 -3.82 -3.54
N THR A 29 25.58 -2.93 -3.16
CA THR A 29 25.97 -2.73 -1.76
C THR A 29 25.44 -1.41 -1.23
N TYR A 30 24.85 -1.44 -0.04
CA TYR A 30 24.49 -0.28 0.75
C TYR A 30 25.25 -0.29 2.07
N CYS A 31 25.88 0.82 2.42
CA CYS A 31 26.60 1.00 3.69
C CYS A 31 26.07 2.24 4.41
N GLU A 32 26.02 2.17 5.74
CA GLU A 32 25.67 3.30 6.60
C GLU A 32 26.55 3.28 7.85
N ASP A 33 26.96 4.47 8.30
CA ASP A 33 27.62 4.64 9.59
C ASP A 33 26.58 4.55 10.71
N ILE A 34 26.64 3.46 11.47
CA ILE A 34 25.71 3.19 12.55
C ILE A 34 26.03 4.04 13.79
N ALA A 35 27.26 4.52 13.97
CA ALA A 35 27.64 5.39 15.09
C ALA A 35 26.99 6.77 14.97
N SER A 36 26.94 7.33 13.75
CA SER A 36 26.20 8.58 13.47
C SER A 36 24.67 8.42 13.64
N SER A 37 24.19 7.18 13.60
CA SER A 37 22.78 6.80 13.70
C SER A 37 22.35 6.46 15.13
N GLY A 38 23.19 6.80 16.12
CA GLY A 38 23.44 6.23 17.46
C GLY A 38 22.33 5.67 18.36
N TRP A 39 21.08 5.56 17.91
CA TRP A 39 19.96 4.98 18.64
C TRP A 39 18.95 4.22 17.75
N ARG A 40 19.16 4.16 16.42
CA ARG A 40 18.12 3.69 15.47
C ARG A 40 17.84 2.19 15.50
N TYR A 41 18.78 1.36 15.93
CA TYR A 41 18.63 -0.09 15.90
C TYR A 41 19.04 -0.70 17.24
N ARG A 42 18.06 -1.08 18.07
CA ARG A 42 18.30 -1.72 19.37
C ARG A 42 18.88 -3.13 19.26
N HIS A 43 18.66 -3.79 18.13
CA HIS A 43 19.11 -5.17 17.89
C HIS A 43 19.73 -5.32 16.50
N GLY A 44 20.77 -6.16 16.38
CA GLY A 44 21.47 -6.41 15.12
C GLY A 44 20.57 -6.93 14.00
N LYS A 45 19.52 -7.71 14.33
CA LYS A 45 18.53 -8.18 13.33
C LYS A 45 17.68 -7.05 12.75
N ASP A 46 17.31 -6.07 13.57
CA ASP A 46 16.53 -4.91 13.11
C ASP A 46 17.39 -3.99 12.24
N ALA A 47 18.68 -3.83 12.61
CA ALA A 47 19.67 -3.13 11.79
C ALA A 47 19.86 -3.80 10.43
N LEU A 48 20.10 -5.12 10.43
CA LEU A 48 20.25 -5.90 9.21
C LEU A 48 19.03 -5.75 8.31
N ARG A 49 17.82 -5.92 8.83
CA ARG A 49 16.59 -5.77 8.06
C ARG A 49 16.44 -4.36 7.47
N ALA A 50 16.72 -3.32 8.24
CA ALA A 50 16.66 -1.95 7.76
C ALA A 50 17.69 -1.67 6.65
N LEU A 51 18.92 -2.15 6.81
CA LEU A 51 19.97 -2.03 5.79
C LEU A 51 19.63 -2.83 4.53
N THR A 52 19.06 -4.02 4.66
CA THR A 52 18.54 -4.82 3.54
C THR A 52 17.44 -4.07 2.80
N MET A 53 16.49 -3.44 3.50
CA MET A 53 15.48 -2.61 2.85
C MET A 53 16.10 -1.46 2.05
N LYS A 54 17.13 -0.80 2.59
CA LYS A 54 17.84 0.28 1.90
C LYS A 54 18.65 -0.21 0.70
N ALA A 55 19.31 -1.35 0.81
CA ALA A 55 19.98 -2.01 -0.31
C ALA A 55 18.99 -2.36 -1.43
N GLN A 56 17.82 -2.91 -1.09
CA GLN A 56 16.76 -3.19 -2.04
C GLN A 56 16.21 -1.92 -2.71
N ARG A 57 16.03 -0.82 -1.98
CA ARG A 57 15.65 0.48 -2.58
C ARG A 57 16.68 0.94 -3.59
N LYS A 58 17.97 0.88 -3.24
CA LYS A 58 19.07 1.23 -4.14
C LYS A 58 19.09 0.33 -5.38
N ALA A 59 18.81 -0.96 -5.21
CA ALA A 59 18.66 -1.91 -6.32
C ALA A 59 17.51 -1.56 -7.26
N VAL A 60 16.35 -1.18 -6.73
CA VAL A 60 15.23 -0.70 -7.54
C VAL A 60 15.60 0.57 -8.30
N GLU A 61 16.21 1.54 -7.62
CA GLU A 61 16.67 2.79 -8.26
C GLU A 61 17.70 2.53 -9.36
N TYR A 62 18.53 1.51 -9.19
CA TYR A 62 19.49 1.05 -10.19
C TYR A 62 18.78 0.40 -11.39
N LEU A 63 17.99 -0.66 -11.16
CA LEU A 63 17.34 -1.43 -12.21
C LEU A 63 16.36 -0.61 -13.06
N PHE A 64 15.71 0.38 -12.45
CA PHE A 64 14.74 1.25 -13.11
C PHE A 64 15.28 2.68 -13.31
N GLN A 65 16.60 2.88 -13.35
CA GLN A 65 17.18 4.23 -13.38
C GLN A 65 16.69 5.04 -14.58
N ASN A 66 16.63 4.41 -15.76
CA ASN A 66 16.22 5.08 -17.00
C ASN A 66 14.72 5.39 -16.96
N GLU A 67 13.91 4.42 -16.56
CA GLU A 67 12.47 4.55 -16.41
C GLU A 67 12.15 5.66 -15.41
N LEU A 68 12.69 5.59 -14.19
CA LEU A 68 12.46 6.57 -13.12
C LEU A 68 12.97 7.97 -13.45
N LYS A 69 13.95 8.11 -14.35
CA LYS A 69 14.47 9.42 -14.79
C LYS A 69 13.50 10.11 -15.76
N HIS A 70 12.83 9.33 -16.61
CA HIS A 70 11.91 9.84 -17.63
C HIS A 70 10.44 9.73 -17.22
N PHE A 71 10.16 9.08 -16.09
CA PHE A 71 8.81 8.88 -15.59
C PHE A 71 8.28 10.11 -14.88
N ASP A 72 7.33 10.79 -15.54
CA ASP A 72 6.55 11.88 -14.97
C ASP A 72 5.31 11.31 -14.28
N SER A 73 5.28 11.40 -12.95
CA SER A 73 4.24 10.79 -12.12
C SER A 73 3.72 11.77 -11.10
N LYS A 74 2.43 11.62 -10.78
CA LYS A 74 1.80 12.35 -9.66
C LYS A 74 2.19 11.77 -8.30
N LEU A 75 2.83 10.60 -8.26
CA LEU A 75 3.26 9.93 -7.03
C LEU A 75 4.69 10.31 -6.63
N ASP A 76 5.01 10.12 -5.36
CA ASP A 76 6.36 10.34 -4.87
C ASP A 76 7.31 9.25 -5.41
N LYS A 77 8.47 9.65 -5.92
CA LYS A 77 9.47 8.69 -6.41
C LYS A 77 9.79 7.59 -5.39
N GLN A 78 9.87 7.91 -4.10
CA GLN A 78 10.16 6.92 -3.07
C GLN A 78 9.00 5.95 -2.84
N GLU A 79 7.75 6.35 -3.11
CA GLU A 79 6.61 5.44 -3.04
C GLU A 79 6.66 4.42 -4.17
N ILE A 80 6.97 4.88 -5.38
CA ILE A 80 7.19 4.00 -6.54
C ILE A 80 8.34 3.03 -6.24
N VAL A 81 9.50 3.54 -5.77
CA VAL A 81 10.65 2.71 -5.40
C VAL A 81 10.26 1.67 -4.34
N ASN A 82 9.50 2.06 -3.31
CA ASN A 82 9.05 1.14 -2.27
C ASN A 82 8.13 0.05 -2.80
N ALA A 83 7.19 0.37 -3.70
CA ALA A 83 6.29 -0.61 -4.28
C ALA A 83 7.05 -1.62 -5.16
N LEU A 84 7.98 -1.14 -5.99
CA LEU A 84 8.75 -1.95 -6.92
C LEU A 84 9.73 -2.92 -6.25
N ARG A 85 10.04 -2.75 -4.95
CA ARG A 85 10.87 -3.72 -4.20
C ARG A 85 10.33 -5.13 -4.26
N ASN A 86 9.02 -5.30 -4.40
CA ASN A 86 8.41 -6.63 -4.49
C ASN A 86 8.56 -7.28 -5.88
N LEU A 87 9.02 -6.52 -6.88
CA LEU A 87 9.24 -6.99 -8.25
C LEU A 87 10.70 -7.40 -8.50
N ILE A 88 11.60 -7.11 -7.57
CA ILE A 88 12.99 -7.54 -7.67
C ILE A 88 13.19 -8.88 -6.95
N GLU A 89 14.10 -9.69 -7.48
CA GLU A 89 14.66 -10.87 -6.84
C GLU A 89 16.19 -10.75 -6.78
N HIS A 90 16.79 -11.42 -5.81
CA HIS A 90 18.22 -11.44 -5.58
C HIS A 90 18.59 -12.76 -4.89
N ASP A 91 19.86 -13.12 -4.90
CA ASP A 91 20.31 -14.34 -4.22
C ASP A 91 20.22 -14.17 -2.69
N ASP A 92 20.04 -15.26 -1.96
CA ASP A 92 19.85 -15.26 -0.50
C ASP A 92 21.12 -14.87 0.29
N GLN A 93 22.26 -14.78 -0.40
CA GLN A 93 23.52 -14.37 0.20
C GLN A 93 23.52 -12.86 0.44
N ILE A 94 23.29 -12.49 1.70
CA ILE A 94 23.48 -11.14 2.18
C ILE A 94 24.89 -11.03 2.78
N ASP A 95 25.78 -10.37 2.04
CA ASP A 95 27.13 -10.10 2.52
C ASP A 95 27.09 -8.96 3.53
N THR A 96 27.38 -9.28 4.78
CA THR A 96 27.61 -8.28 5.82
C THR A 96 29.11 -8.05 5.94
N ALA A 97 29.57 -6.87 5.56
CA ALA A 97 30.98 -6.50 5.64
C ALA A 97 31.14 -5.17 6.37
N SER A 98 32.04 -5.12 7.35
CA SER A 98 32.58 -3.88 7.89
C SER A 98 33.79 -3.47 7.06
N LYS A 99 33.58 -2.63 6.03
CA LYS A 99 34.70 -2.11 5.24
C LYS A 99 35.44 -1.04 6.04
N GLY A 100 36.54 -1.42 6.70
CA GLY A 100 37.56 -0.54 7.29
C GLY A 100 37.16 0.24 8.55
N ASN A 101 35.87 0.50 8.77
CA ASN A 101 35.33 1.12 9.97
C ASN A 101 34.41 0.11 10.69
N PRO A 102 34.67 -0.23 11.96
CA PRO A 102 33.80 -1.15 12.73
C PRO A 102 32.36 -0.62 12.90
N PHE A 103 32.14 0.67 12.69
CA PHE A 103 30.83 1.31 12.74
C PHE A 103 30.13 1.44 11.39
N ASN A 104 30.78 1.10 10.28
CA ASN A 104 30.14 1.03 8.97
C ASN A 104 29.58 -0.37 8.75
N ALA A 105 28.26 -0.52 8.84
CA ALA A 105 27.61 -1.75 8.42
C ALA A 105 27.22 -1.65 6.94
N CYS A 106 27.65 -2.64 6.18
CA CYS A 106 27.25 -2.82 4.79
C CYS A 106 26.36 -4.05 4.64
N VAL A 107 25.40 -3.95 3.71
CA VAL A 107 24.61 -5.05 3.20
C VAL A 107 24.78 -5.09 1.69
N GLY A 108 25.35 -6.20 1.21
CA GLY A 108 25.37 -6.56 -0.20
C GLY A 108 24.19 -7.45 -0.55
N ILE A 109 23.51 -7.15 -1.66
CA ILE A 109 22.56 -8.06 -2.32
C ILE A 109 23.14 -8.41 -3.69
N ASN A 110 23.28 -9.70 -3.96
CA ASN A 110 23.93 -10.21 -5.15
C ASN A 110 22.89 -10.63 -6.21
N ASN A 111 23.26 -10.54 -7.48
CA ASN A 111 22.47 -11.05 -8.59
C ASN A 111 21.06 -10.43 -8.67
N VAL A 112 20.97 -9.12 -8.43
CA VAL A 112 19.70 -8.38 -8.43
C VAL A 112 19.11 -8.34 -9.84
N ARG A 113 17.86 -8.75 -9.98
CA ARG A 113 17.13 -8.80 -11.26
C ARG A 113 15.61 -8.67 -11.05
N LEU A 114 14.87 -8.55 -12.15
CA LEU A 114 13.40 -8.53 -12.12
C LEU A 114 12.84 -9.95 -12.04
N LYS A 115 11.75 -10.12 -11.31
CA LYS A 115 11.00 -11.40 -11.26
C LYS A 115 10.36 -11.74 -12.59
N ASP A 116 9.84 -10.74 -13.30
CA ASP A 116 9.26 -10.89 -14.63
C ASP A 116 9.84 -9.81 -15.56
N ALA A 117 10.35 -10.21 -16.72
CA ALA A 117 10.87 -9.29 -17.73
C ALA A 117 9.81 -8.30 -18.22
N GLN A 118 8.53 -8.64 -18.16
CA GLN A 118 7.43 -7.74 -18.52
C GLN A 118 7.20 -6.63 -17.50
N ASP A 119 7.77 -6.68 -16.29
CA ASP A 119 7.55 -5.65 -15.28
C ASP A 119 8.09 -4.27 -15.71
N GLN A 120 9.06 -4.21 -16.63
CA GLN A 120 9.51 -2.94 -17.25
C GLN A 120 8.40 -2.28 -18.07
N LEU A 121 7.51 -3.06 -18.70
CA LEU A 121 6.41 -2.54 -19.51
C LEU A 121 5.35 -1.80 -18.66
N ARG A 122 5.44 -1.89 -17.32
CA ARG A 122 4.55 -1.15 -16.40
C ARG A 122 4.78 0.36 -16.41
N PHE A 123 5.93 0.82 -16.88
CA PHE A 123 6.23 2.25 -17.04
C PHE A 123 5.71 2.83 -18.36
N GLN A 124 5.31 1.97 -19.30
CA GLN A 124 4.74 2.45 -20.56
C GLN A 124 3.29 2.90 -20.36
N PRO A 125 2.92 4.11 -20.80
CA PRO A 125 1.55 4.58 -20.70
C PRO A 125 0.63 3.68 -21.50
N LYS A 126 -0.53 3.35 -20.91
CA LYS A 126 -1.59 2.57 -21.57
C LYS A 126 -2.74 3.50 -21.90
N GLN A 127 -3.03 3.66 -23.19
CA GLN A 127 -4.16 4.46 -23.65
C GLN A 127 -5.46 3.76 -23.27
N ILE A 128 -6.33 4.48 -22.56
CA ILE A 128 -7.65 3.99 -22.13
C ILE A 128 -8.79 4.68 -22.90
N GLY A 129 -8.48 5.77 -23.60
CA GLY A 129 -9.47 6.50 -24.38
C GLY A 129 -8.83 7.55 -25.29
N GLU A 130 -9.57 7.95 -26.31
CA GLU A 130 -9.28 9.12 -27.12
C GLU A 130 -10.59 9.69 -27.63
N VAL A 131 -10.71 11.01 -27.52
CA VAL A 131 -11.82 11.74 -28.13
C VAL A 131 -11.23 12.88 -28.96
N CYS A 132 -11.70 12.98 -30.19
CA CYS A 132 -11.23 13.94 -31.18
C CYS A 132 -12.34 14.93 -31.57
N HIS A 133 -11.96 15.97 -32.30
CA HIS A 133 -12.87 16.99 -32.86
C HIS A 133 -13.38 18.01 -31.85
N PHE A 134 -12.54 18.39 -30.88
CA PHE A 134 -12.83 19.55 -30.03
C PHE A 134 -12.30 20.84 -30.65
N SER A 135 -13.09 21.90 -30.53
CA SER A 135 -12.57 23.26 -30.57
C SER A 135 -11.80 23.55 -29.27
N GLU A 136 -10.88 24.52 -29.30
CA GLU A 136 -10.07 24.89 -28.14
C GLU A 136 -10.91 25.34 -26.93
N GLN A 137 -12.07 25.93 -27.18
CA GLN A 137 -12.99 26.42 -26.17
C GLN A 137 -13.78 25.29 -25.47
N VAL A 138 -14.30 24.32 -26.24
CA VAL A 138 -15.01 23.14 -25.70
C VAL A 138 -14.04 22.22 -24.92
N ARG A 139 -12.76 22.21 -25.30
CA ARG A 139 -11.71 21.41 -24.64
C ARG A 139 -11.56 21.74 -23.16
N GLU A 140 -11.45 23.03 -22.80
CA GLU A 140 -11.17 23.43 -21.42
C GLU A 140 -12.37 23.17 -20.50
N GLU A 141 -13.58 23.35 -21.02
CA GLU A 141 -14.80 23.13 -20.26
C GLU A 141 -15.14 21.64 -20.10
N GLN A 142 -14.93 20.82 -21.13
CA GLN A 142 -15.42 19.42 -21.14
C GLN A 142 -14.35 18.35 -20.85
N SER A 143 -13.05 18.69 -20.81
CA SER A 143 -12.00 17.68 -20.60
C SER A 143 -12.17 16.89 -19.31
N ASP A 144 -12.61 17.53 -18.23
CA ASP A 144 -12.84 16.87 -16.94
C ASP A 144 -14.11 16.02 -16.93
N GLU A 145 -15.13 16.40 -17.70
CA GLU A 145 -16.35 15.62 -17.88
C GLU A 145 -16.11 14.38 -18.74
N ILE A 146 -15.30 14.51 -19.80
CA ILE A 146 -14.87 13.38 -20.64
C ILE A 146 -14.06 12.39 -19.81
N ALA A 147 -13.10 12.87 -19.02
CA ALA A 147 -12.31 12.00 -18.15
C ALA A 147 -13.20 11.25 -17.15
N ARG A 148 -14.14 11.94 -16.48
CA ARG A 148 -15.13 11.31 -15.58
C ARG A 148 -15.98 10.27 -16.30
N SER A 149 -16.49 10.60 -17.48
CA SER A 149 -17.31 9.70 -18.30
C SER A 149 -16.54 8.43 -18.68
N PHE A 150 -15.25 8.58 -19.05
CA PHE A 150 -14.38 7.43 -19.27
C PHE A 150 -14.20 6.59 -18.01
N VAL A 151 -13.91 7.20 -16.84
CA VAL A 151 -13.74 6.43 -15.59
C VAL A 151 -15.01 5.68 -15.22
N SER A 152 -16.16 6.34 -15.32
CA SER A 152 -17.46 5.71 -15.08
C SER A 152 -17.72 4.56 -16.05
N ALA A 153 -17.39 4.73 -17.32
CA ALA A 153 -17.52 3.66 -18.32
C ALA A 153 -16.63 2.46 -17.98
N LEU A 154 -15.41 2.66 -17.46
CA LEU A 154 -14.48 1.58 -17.08
C LEU A 154 -14.98 0.65 -15.96
N GLN A 155 -15.99 1.06 -15.20
CA GLN A 155 -16.55 0.26 -14.09
C GLN A 155 -17.80 -0.53 -14.46
N ASP A 156 -18.43 -0.23 -15.59
CA ASP A 156 -19.61 -0.97 -16.03
C ASP A 156 -19.18 -2.39 -16.44
N LYS A 157 -19.92 -3.43 -16.04
CA LYS A 157 -19.52 -4.83 -16.28
C LYS A 157 -19.46 -5.22 -17.77
N ASN A 158 -19.87 -4.30 -18.64
CA ASN A 158 -19.87 -4.41 -20.11
C ASN A 158 -18.72 -3.65 -20.80
N THR A 159 -17.84 -2.93 -20.11
CA THR A 159 -16.62 -2.39 -20.73
C THR A 159 -15.55 -3.46 -20.95
N PRO A 160 -14.71 -3.31 -21.98
CA PRO A 160 -13.91 -4.39 -22.51
C PRO A 160 -12.94 -4.91 -21.46
N LYS A 161 -12.82 -6.25 -21.41
CA LYS A 161 -11.81 -7.05 -20.70
C LYS A 161 -10.40 -6.42 -20.66
N SER A 162 -10.10 -5.50 -21.60
CA SER A 162 -8.93 -4.65 -21.76
C SER A 162 -8.27 -4.15 -20.46
N ILE A 163 -8.79 -3.26 -19.60
CA ILE A 163 -7.97 -2.73 -18.47
C ILE A 163 -7.56 -3.82 -17.46
N THR A 164 -8.53 -4.65 -17.07
CA THR A 164 -8.36 -5.85 -16.23
C THR A 164 -7.38 -6.87 -16.87
N SER A 165 -7.28 -6.91 -18.20
CA SER A 165 -6.31 -7.71 -18.97
C SER A 165 -5.00 -6.97 -19.33
N MET A 166 -4.97 -5.64 -19.31
CA MET A 166 -3.85 -4.75 -19.68
C MET A 166 -2.92 -4.53 -18.48
N LEU A 167 -3.46 -4.73 -17.30
CA LEU A 167 -2.77 -4.70 -16.03
C LEU A 167 -2.77 -6.16 -15.58
N ASN A 168 -1.70 -6.89 -15.91
CA ASN A 168 -1.52 -8.35 -15.76
C ASN A 168 -1.89 -8.97 -14.38
N GLN A 169 -2.40 -8.18 -13.41
CA GLN A 169 -2.94 -8.60 -12.12
C GLN A 169 -4.19 -7.77 -11.74
N PRO A 170 -5.38 -8.11 -12.25
CA PRO A 170 -6.62 -7.37 -12.01
C PRO A 170 -7.09 -7.32 -10.55
N ASP A 171 -6.65 -8.26 -9.71
CA ASP A 171 -7.04 -8.38 -8.31
C ASP A 171 -6.61 -7.19 -7.45
N ASN A 172 -5.63 -6.42 -7.91
CA ASN A 172 -5.10 -5.25 -7.20
C ASN A 172 -5.91 -3.97 -7.47
N ILE A 173 -6.75 -3.94 -8.51
CA ILE A 173 -7.39 -2.72 -9.02
C ILE A 173 -8.91 -2.75 -8.84
N SER A 174 -9.52 -3.93 -8.92
CA SER A 174 -10.95 -4.15 -8.66
C SER A 174 -11.50 -3.52 -7.35
N PRO A 175 -10.72 -3.29 -6.27
CA PRO A 175 -11.24 -2.66 -5.05
C PRO A 175 -11.22 -1.12 -5.07
N GLN A 176 -10.61 -0.47 -6.07
CA GLN A 176 -10.42 0.99 -6.10
C GLN A 176 -11.68 1.70 -6.62
N SER A 177 -12.06 2.83 -6.02
CA SER A 177 -13.22 3.62 -6.48
C SER A 177 -12.90 4.50 -7.70
N GLU A 178 -13.94 5.05 -8.33
CA GLU A 178 -13.83 6.01 -9.44
C GLU A 178 -12.97 7.24 -9.07
N LYS A 179 -13.18 7.80 -7.86
CA LYS A 179 -12.40 8.93 -7.34
C LYS A 179 -10.93 8.56 -7.10
N GLN A 180 -10.62 7.29 -6.88
CA GLN A 180 -9.23 6.81 -6.75
C GLN A 180 -8.59 6.65 -8.11
N LEU A 181 -9.25 5.96 -9.04
CA LEU A 181 -8.72 5.69 -10.38
C LEU A 181 -8.52 6.96 -11.20
N SER A 182 -9.44 7.92 -11.09
CA SER A 182 -9.33 9.23 -11.76
C SER A 182 -8.06 10.01 -11.41
N ARG A 183 -7.45 9.77 -10.23
CA ARG A 183 -6.18 10.42 -9.84
C ARG A 183 -5.03 10.01 -10.74
N TYR A 184 -5.06 8.77 -11.23
CA TYR A 184 -4.01 8.14 -12.04
C TYR A 184 -4.27 8.26 -13.55
N ILE A 185 -5.30 8.99 -13.94
CA ILE A 185 -5.54 9.30 -15.35
C ILE A 185 -4.72 10.52 -15.73
N HIS A 186 -3.96 10.35 -16.80
CA HIS A 186 -3.17 11.36 -17.45
C HIS A 186 -3.86 11.76 -18.74
N LYS A 187 -3.73 13.04 -19.08
CA LYS A 187 -4.35 13.64 -20.27
C LYS A 187 -3.24 14.14 -21.17
N GLN A 188 -3.28 13.75 -22.43
CA GLN A 188 -2.40 14.30 -23.45
C GLN A 188 -3.24 14.87 -24.57
N VAL A 189 -2.94 16.11 -24.95
CA VAL A 189 -3.56 16.76 -26.11
C VAL A 189 -2.65 16.55 -27.31
N SER A 190 -3.19 16.00 -28.38
CA SER A 190 -2.46 15.73 -29.62
C SER A 190 -3.19 16.34 -30.82
N GLN A 191 -2.43 16.62 -31.89
CA GLN A 191 -3.04 16.85 -33.19
C GLN A 191 -3.47 15.51 -33.80
N PRO A 192 -4.63 15.44 -34.45
CA PRO A 192 -5.10 14.25 -35.12
C PRO A 192 -4.06 13.79 -36.15
N ASN A 193 -3.79 12.48 -36.16
CA ASN A 193 -2.84 11.90 -37.08
C ASN A 193 -3.32 12.10 -38.53
N LEU A 194 -2.48 12.70 -39.39
CA LEU A 194 -2.77 13.10 -40.78
C LEU A 194 -3.32 11.97 -41.68
N GLN A 195 -3.13 10.71 -41.29
CA GLN A 195 -3.69 9.55 -41.99
C GLN A 195 -5.21 9.40 -41.82
N LYS A 196 -5.80 9.94 -40.75
CA LYS A 196 -7.25 10.08 -40.62
C LYS A 196 -7.62 11.41 -41.26
N LYS A 197 -8.41 11.41 -42.34
CA LYS A 197 -8.95 12.62 -42.99
C LYS A 197 -9.75 13.46 -41.99
N ILE A 198 -9.06 14.31 -41.24
CA ILE A 198 -9.62 15.10 -40.16
C ILE A 198 -9.38 16.56 -40.49
N GLN A 199 -10.42 17.38 -40.31
CA GLN A 199 -10.38 18.83 -40.57
C GLN A 199 -9.21 19.50 -39.83
N GLU A 200 -8.46 20.32 -40.56
CA GLU A 200 -7.41 21.18 -40.01
C GLU A 200 -7.96 22.00 -38.83
N GLY A 201 -7.20 22.04 -37.73
CA GLY A 201 -7.57 22.79 -36.52
C GLY A 201 -8.32 22.00 -35.44
N THR A 202 -8.73 20.75 -35.70
CA THR A 202 -9.31 19.90 -34.64
C THR A 202 -8.22 19.30 -33.75
N LYS A 203 -8.47 19.20 -32.43
CA LYS A 203 -7.56 18.57 -31.46
C LYS A 203 -8.15 17.25 -30.93
N CYS A 204 -7.28 16.35 -30.49
CA CYS A 204 -7.65 15.13 -29.78
C CYS A 204 -7.18 15.19 -28.33
N ILE A 205 -7.97 14.61 -27.43
CA ILE A 205 -7.61 14.35 -26.04
C ILE A 205 -7.49 12.85 -25.89
N SER A 206 -6.28 12.38 -25.63
CA SER A 206 -5.99 10.97 -25.35
C SER A 206 -5.80 10.81 -23.84
N LEU A 207 -6.44 9.79 -23.28
CA LEU A 207 -6.41 9.48 -21.85
C LEU A 207 -5.54 8.25 -21.65
N PHE A 208 -4.61 8.31 -20.70
CA PHE A 208 -3.69 7.22 -20.39
C PHE A 208 -3.62 6.95 -18.90
N VAL A 209 -3.22 5.74 -18.55
CA VAL A 209 -2.81 5.35 -17.20
C VAL A 209 -1.41 4.79 -17.24
N TYR A 210 -0.65 5.00 -16.18
CA TYR A 210 0.61 4.31 -15.97
C TYR A 210 0.39 3.11 -15.05
N PRO A 211 0.58 1.88 -15.54
CA PRO A 211 0.42 0.67 -14.71
C PRO A 211 1.21 0.71 -13.40
N VAL A 212 2.40 1.33 -13.41
CA VAL A 212 3.24 1.47 -12.22
C VAL A 212 2.59 2.36 -11.14
N GLU A 213 1.81 3.38 -11.49
CA GLU A 213 1.08 4.20 -10.49
C GLU A 213 -0.04 3.38 -9.84
N LEU A 214 -0.77 2.62 -10.65
CA LEU A 214 -1.84 1.74 -10.17
C LEU A 214 -1.28 0.63 -9.28
N TYR A 215 -0.14 0.05 -9.67
CA TYR A 215 0.59 -0.92 -8.86
C TYR A 215 1.06 -0.32 -7.53
N THR A 216 1.62 0.89 -7.57
CA THR A 216 2.06 1.60 -6.36
C THR A 216 0.89 1.90 -5.42
N ALA A 217 -0.25 2.34 -5.97
CA ALA A 217 -1.45 2.64 -5.20
C ALA A 217 -2.10 1.42 -4.55
N SER A 218 -1.91 0.24 -5.13
CA SER A 218 -2.49 -1.04 -4.69
C SER A 218 -1.54 -1.92 -3.89
N SER A 219 -0.28 -1.51 -3.74
CA SER A 219 0.74 -2.26 -3.01
C SER A 219 0.87 -1.75 -1.56
N PRO A 220 1.10 -2.65 -0.58
CA PRO A 220 1.48 -2.25 0.77
C PRO A 220 2.80 -1.46 0.75
N ILE A 221 2.86 -0.41 1.58
CA ILE A 221 4.04 0.44 1.72
C ILE A 221 4.78 0.06 3.00
N GLU A 222 6.00 -0.43 2.88
CA GLU A 222 6.88 -0.69 4.04
C GLU A 222 7.62 0.58 4.44
N ILE A 223 7.10 1.27 5.46
CA ILE A 223 7.63 2.54 5.98
C ILE A 223 8.91 2.30 6.78
N SER A 224 8.91 1.23 7.57
CA SER A 224 10.04 0.72 8.34
C SER A 224 9.92 -0.80 8.48
N PRO A 225 10.96 -1.50 8.98
CA PRO A 225 10.88 -2.94 9.26
C PRO A 225 9.68 -3.35 10.14
N GLU A 226 9.16 -2.41 10.92
CA GLU A 226 8.09 -2.67 11.87
C GLU A 226 6.74 -2.07 11.47
N ILE A 227 6.70 -1.19 10.46
CA ILE A 227 5.48 -0.47 10.09
C ILE A 227 5.21 -0.65 8.61
N THR A 228 4.09 -1.29 8.32
CA THR A 228 3.56 -1.46 6.96
C THR A 228 2.21 -0.77 6.87
N VAL A 229 1.99 -0.02 5.79
CA VAL A 229 0.71 0.63 5.52
C VAL A 229 0.04 -0.05 4.34
N GLN A 230 -1.20 -0.48 4.53
CA GLN A 230 -2.00 -1.09 3.48
C GLN A 230 -2.52 -0.04 2.49
N PRO A 231 -2.86 -0.44 1.25
CA PRO A 231 -3.54 0.42 0.29
C PRO A 231 -4.78 1.11 0.88
N PRO A 232 -5.09 2.34 0.42
CA PRO A 232 -6.25 3.07 0.90
C PRO A 232 -7.55 2.39 0.49
N VAL A 233 -8.53 2.42 1.40
CA VAL A 233 -9.87 1.91 1.18
C VAL A 233 -10.87 3.00 1.45
N GLU A 234 -11.78 3.18 0.51
CA GLU A 234 -12.80 4.21 0.56
C GLU A 234 -14.16 3.64 0.96
N SER A 235 -14.92 4.46 1.67
CA SER A 235 -16.29 4.13 2.06
C SER A 235 -17.08 5.40 2.33
N VAL A 236 -18.40 5.27 2.27
CA VAL A 236 -19.32 6.40 2.51
C VAL A 236 -19.94 6.26 3.89
N GLY A 237 -19.87 7.32 4.69
CA GLY A 237 -20.53 7.41 5.99
C GLY A 237 -22.04 7.51 5.85
N LYS A 238 -22.77 7.51 6.98
CA LYS A 238 -24.24 7.61 6.99
C LYS A 238 -24.76 8.89 6.33
N LYS A 239 -24.01 9.99 6.43
CA LYS A 239 -24.36 11.30 5.88
C LYS A 239 -23.98 11.48 4.40
N GLY A 240 -23.52 10.44 3.71
CA GLY A 240 -23.09 10.54 2.30
C GLY A 240 -21.65 11.01 2.10
N ASN A 241 -21.06 11.66 3.11
CA ASN A 241 -19.65 12.06 3.08
C ASN A 241 -18.70 10.86 3.06
N LYS A 242 -17.64 10.97 2.28
CA LYS A 242 -16.70 9.89 1.98
C LYS A 242 -15.46 9.93 2.88
N GLY A 243 -15.07 8.77 3.40
CA GLY A 243 -13.81 8.57 4.09
C GLY A 243 -12.87 7.67 3.29
N GLU A 244 -11.59 8.03 3.23
CA GLU A 244 -10.51 7.19 2.73
C GLU A 244 -9.59 6.82 3.89
N PHE A 245 -9.41 5.52 4.11
CA PHE A 245 -8.74 4.96 5.27
C PHE A 245 -7.56 4.08 4.86
N GLN A 246 -6.46 4.15 5.63
CA GLN A 246 -5.28 3.30 5.43
C GLN A 246 -4.98 2.52 6.70
N ILE A 247 -4.91 1.19 6.59
CA ILE A 247 -4.56 0.34 7.73
C ILE A 247 -3.06 0.42 7.95
N VAL A 248 -2.64 0.91 9.11
CA VAL A 248 -1.24 0.95 9.54
C VAL A 248 -1.01 -0.22 10.48
N VAL A 249 -0.32 -1.24 9.98
CA VAL A 249 0.03 -2.43 10.75
C VAL A 249 1.39 -2.20 11.39
N ILE A 250 1.39 -2.00 12.71
CA ILE A 250 2.60 -2.13 13.53
C ILE A 250 2.83 -3.62 13.72
N HIS A 251 4.06 -4.08 13.48
CA HIS A 251 4.47 -5.48 13.26
C HIS A 251 3.58 -6.51 13.98
N LYS A 252 3.23 -7.59 13.29
CA LYS A 252 2.28 -8.61 13.77
C LYS A 252 2.63 -9.28 15.11
N ASP A 253 3.82 -9.04 15.64
CA ASP A 253 4.26 -9.60 16.92
C ASP A 253 3.97 -8.66 18.11
N TYR A 254 3.64 -7.39 17.86
CA TYR A 254 3.21 -6.47 18.89
C TYR A 254 1.75 -6.67 19.26
N HIS A 255 1.52 -6.79 20.56
CA HIS A 255 0.20 -6.96 21.13
C HIS A 255 0.18 -6.44 22.56
N TRP A 256 -0.99 -6.06 23.07
CA TRP A 256 -1.13 -5.70 24.47
C TRP A 256 -0.79 -6.89 25.38
N LYS A 257 -0.39 -6.67 26.64
CA LYS A 257 -0.27 -7.74 27.65
C LYS A 257 -1.64 -8.13 28.22
N ILE A 258 -1.84 -9.40 28.57
CA ILE A 258 -3.16 -9.90 29.03
C ILE A 258 -3.50 -9.26 30.36
N GLY A 259 -4.72 -8.73 30.51
CA GLY A 259 -5.12 -8.05 31.75
C GLY A 259 -4.64 -6.60 31.87
N HIS A 260 -3.67 -6.15 31.08
CA HIS A 260 -3.09 -4.80 31.17
C HIS A 260 -3.68 -3.82 30.13
N GLN A 261 -3.59 -2.53 30.39
CA GLN A 261 -4.14 -1.47 29.53
C GLN A 261 -3.08 -0.56 28.89
N ASP A 262 -1.83 -0.65 29.37
CA ASP A 262 -0.72 0.25 29.05
C ASP A 262 0.56 -0.51 28.65
N THR A 263 0.59 -1.83 28.83
CA THR A 263 1.78 -2.65 28.57
C THR A 263 1.70 -3.32 27.20
N ILE A 264 2.69 -3.10 26.35
CA ILE A 264 2.87 -3.79 25.07
C ILE A 264 3.90 -4.91 25.20
N MET A 265 3.62 -6.01 24.52
CA MET A 265 4.47 -7.18 24.39
C MET A 265 4.86 -7.38 22.92
N LYS A 266 6.07 -7.92 22.69
CA LYS A 266 6.51 -8.46 21.40
C LYS A 266 6.75 -9.96 21.54
N THR A 267 6.12 -10.75 20.68
CA THR A 267 6.28 -12.22 20.67
C THR A 267 7.77 -12.59 20.64
N GLY A 268 8.20 -13.41 21.61
CA GLY A 268 9.58 -13.87 21.73
C GLY A 268 10.57 -12.89 22.38
N LEU A 269 10.18 -11.63 22.63
CA LEU A 269 11.04 -10.62 23.25
C LEU A 269 10.50 -10.08 24.58
N GLY A 270 9.22 -10.30 24.88
CA GLY A 270 8.63 -9.87 26.15
C GLY A 270 8.09 -8.45 26.10
N GLN A 271 8.17 -7.73 27.22
CA GLN A 271 7.63 -6.38 27.35
C GLN A 271 8.45 -5.37 26.53
N VAL A 272 7.76 -4.36 25.99
CA VAL A 272 8.35 -3.30 25.18
C VAL A 272 8.08 -1.97 25.88
N ASP A 273 9.08 -1.45 26.57
CA ASP A 273 8.95 -0.23 27.38
C ASP A 273 8.97 1.05 26.53
N ASP A 274 9.48 0.98 25.31
CA ASP A 274 9.77 2.11 24.43
C ASP A 274 8.89 2.15 23.17
N PHE A 275 7.67 1.63 23.24
CA PHE A 275 6.84 1.51 22.04
C PHE A 275 6.62 2.84 21.31
N GLU A 276 6.61 3.97 22.03
CA GLU A 276 6.53 5.33 21.49
C GLU A 276 7.68 5.66 20.51
N ASP A 277 8.88 5.08 20.66
CA ASP A 277 10.02 5.29 19.75
C ASP A 277 9.67 4.86 18.31
N LYS A 278 8.77 3.88 18.16
CA LYS A 278 8.28 3.44 16.84
C LYS A 278 7.42 4.51 16.17
N LEU A 279 6.69 5.28 16.95
CA LEU A 279 5.88 6.40 16.48
C LEU A 279 6.75 7.60 16.11
N LEU A 280 7.89 7.78 16.78
CA LEU A 280 8.89 8.81 16.48
C LEU A 280 9.77 8.49 15.26
N ASN A 281 9.59 7.33 14.62
CA ASN A 281 10.33 6.96 13.42
C ASN A 281 10.21 8.06 12.33
N PRO A 282 11.32 8.62 11.81
CA PRO A 282 11.26 9.74 10.86
C PRO A 282 10.48 9.43 9.57
N ASN A 283 10.53 8.20 9.07
CA ASN A 283 9.78 7.82 7.87
C ASN A 283 8.27 7.76 8.18
N PHE A 284 7.91 7.26 9.36
CA PHE A 284 6.51 7.24 9.79
C PHE A 284 5.98 8.66 10.05
N GLN A 285 6.76 9.50 10.72
CA GLN A 285 6.46 10.92 10.92
C GLN A 285 6.23 11.66 9.59
N LYS A 286 7.17 11.50 8.64
CA LYS A 286 7.06 12.06 7.29
C LYS A 286 5.81 11.54 6.57
N TYR A 287 5.54 10.24 6.65
CA TYR A 287 4.37 9.62 6.03
C TYR A 287 3.07 10.22 6.56
N VAL A 288 2.89 10.24 7.89
CA VAL A 288 1.71 10.78 8.56
C VAL A 288 1.50 12.24 8.16
N ASN A 289 2.53 13.09 8.29
CA ASN A 289 2.43 14.52 7.97
C ASN A 289 2.10 14.78 6.49
N LYS A 290 2.64 13.95 5.59
CA LYS A 290 2.40 14.09 4.14
C LYS A 290 1.01 13.60 3.73
N ARG A 291 0.52 12.49 4.30
CA ARG A 291 -0.62 11.72 3.76
C ARG A 291 -1.90 11.80 4.59
N LEU A 292 -1.79 11.98 5.90
CA LEU A 292 -2.92 11.81 6.81
C LEU A 292 -3.42 13.15 7.36
N ILE A 293 -4.72 13.21 7.63
CA ILE A 293 -5.39 14.28 8.39
C ILE A 293 -5.88 13.80 9.75
N GLY A 294 -5.84 12.48 9.99
CA GLY A 294 -6.10 11.94 11.31
C GLY A 294 -5.69 10.49 11.47
N ILE A 295 -5.69 10.02 12.71
CA ILE A 295 -5.37 8.64 13.08
C ILE A 295 -6.44 8.13 14.05
N VAL A 296 -6.97 6.95 13.78
CA VAL A 296 -7.87 6.21 14.69
C VAL A 296 -7.08 5.08 15.36
N ASN A 297 -6.99 5.13 16.68
CA ASN A 297 -6.26 4.20 17.52
C ASN A 297 -7.16 3.07 17.99
N ILE A 298 -6.84 1.82 17.62
CA ILE A 298 -7.75 0.71 17.87
C ILE A 298 -7.44 0.04 19.22
N GLY A 299 -8.39 0.12 20.14
CA GLY A 299 -8.38 -0.60 21.41
C GLY A 299 -9.18 -1.89 21.35
N MET A 300 -8.52 -3.00 21.67
CA MET A 300 -9.11 -4.35 21.66
C MET A 300 -8.80 -5.07 22.96
N ALA A 301 -9.66 -6.01 23.35
CA ALA A 301 -9.48 -6.83 24.53
C ALA A 301 -9.68 -8.33 24.23
N SER A 302 -9.14 -9.17 25.12
CA SER A 302 -9.19 -10.63 24.97
C SER A 302 -10.61 -11.16 25.17
N CYS A 303 -10.84 -12.40 24.73
CA CYS A 303 -12.05 -13.14 25.09
C CYS A 303 -12.11 -13.58 26.57
N GLY A 304 -10.98 -13.57 27.30
CA GLY A 304 -10.84 -14.07 28.67
C GLY A 304 -11.14 -13.01 29.72
N GLY A 305 -12.41 -12.79 30.05
CA GLY A 305 -12.87 -11.85 31.07
C GLY A 305 -14.37 -11.58 30.98
N SER A 306 -14.95 -10.80 31.90
CA SER A 306 -16.35 -10.37 31.80
C SER A 306 -16.51 -9.35 30.67
N LEU A 307 -17.70 -9.25 30.06
CA LEU A 307 -17.96 -8.32 28.95
C LEU A 307 -17.64 -6.87 29.34
N LYS A 308 -18.11 -6.43 30.51
CA LYS A 308 -17.89 -5.08 31.02
C LYS A 308 -16.39 -4.76 31.17
N ILE A 309 -15.64 -5.61 31.88
CA ILE A 309 -14.22 -5.38 32.17
C ILE A 309 -13.38 -5.39 30.87
N GLU A 310 -13.62 -6.31 29.95
CA GLU A 310 -12.87 -6.35 28.69
C GLU A 310 -13.24 -5.18 27.77
N ASN A 311 -14.50 -4.71 27.77
CA ASN A 311 -14.90 -3.52 27.02
C ASN A 311 -14.26 -2.24 27.58
N GLU A 312 -14.20 -2.09 28.90
CA GLU A 312 -13.48 -0.99 29.57
C GLU A 312 -11.98 -1.05 29.27
N ARG A 313 -11.37 -2.24 29.25
CA ARG A 313 -9.96 -2.41 28.89
C ARG A 313 -9.69 -2.06 27.43
N GLY A 314 -10.59 -2.42 26.52
CA GLY A 314 -10.52 -1.99 25.12
C GLY A 314 -10.51 -0.46 25.01
N ASN A 315 -11.40 0.22 25.75
CA ASN A 315 -11.44 1.69 25.80
C ASN A 315 -10.13 2.28 26.33
N ALA A 316 -9.64 1.80 27.47
CA ALA A 316 -8.40 2.27 28.09
C ALA A 316 -7.20 2.14 27.14
N ARG A 317 -7.10 1.03 26.40
CA ARG A 317 -6.06 0.81 25.38
C ARG A 317 -6.16 1.77 24.19
N ALA A 318 -7.38 2.04 23.70
CA ALA A 318 -7.59 3.02 22.63
C ALA A 318 -7.14 4.43 23.09
N ARG A 319 -7.48 4.80 24.32
CA ARG A 319 -7.08 6.09 24.93
C ARG A 319 -5.57 6.17 25.13
N LYS A 320 -4.92 5.11 25.61
CA LYS A 320 -3.47 5.08 25.79
C LYS A 320 -2.70 5.26 24.48
N LEU A 321 -3.13 4.58 23.41
CA LEU A 321 -2.55 4.80 22.08
C LEU A 321 -2.81 6.22 21.57
N THR A 322 -3.99 6.77 21.84
CA THR A 322 -4.35 8.15 21.48
C THR A 322 -3.43 9.15 22.17
N GLU A 323 -3.13 8.96 23.46
CA GLU A 323 -2.16 9.76 24.22
C GLU A 323 -0.77 9.68 23.58
N TRP A 324 -0.27 8.48 23.31
CA TRP A 324 1.05 8.25 22.70
C TRP A 324 1.19 8.89 21.31
N ILE A 325 0.16 8.76 20.46
CA ILE A 325 0.15 9.40 19.14
C ILE A 325 0.09 10.91 19.29
N SER A 326 -0.77 11.44 20.16
CA SER A 326 -0.88 12.89 20.38
C SER A 326 0.44 13.49 20.88
N HIS A 327 1.13 12.79 21.78
CA HIS A 327 2.46 13.17 22.24
C HIS A 327 3.49 13.15 21.09
N SER A 328 3.55 12.04 20.36
CA SER A 328 4.50 11.83 19.24
C SER A 328 4.30 12.78 18.06
N PHE A 329 3.09 13.33 17.91
CA PHE A 329 2.71 14.24 16.83
C PHE A 329 2.28 15.62 17.35
N SER A 330 2.69 15.99 18.57
CA SER A 330 2.30 17.25 19.24
C SER A 330 2.63 18.52 18.44
N ARG A 331 3.63 18.46 17.56
CA ARG A 331 4.01 19.57 16.66
C ARG A 331 3.12 19.68 15.41
N ASN A 332 2.26 18.70 15.15
CA ASN A 332 1.32 18.71 14.03
C ASN A 332 -0.10 19.05 14.53
N SER A 333 -0.41 20.34 14.58
CA SER A 333 -1.70 20.86 15.04
C SER A 333 -2.89 20.43 14.19
N ASN A 334 -2.66 19.93 12.97
CA ASN A 334 -3.71 19.58 12.01
C ASN A 334 -4.06 18.09 12.03
N LEU A 335 -3.31 17.26 12.76
CA LEU A 335 -3.57 15.82 12.85
C LEU A 335 -4.62 15.56 13.93
N LYS A 336 -5.82 15.12 13.51
CA LYS A 336 -6.87 14.71 14.44
C LYS A 336 -6.61 13.29 14.96
N VAL A 337 -6.72 13.07 16.27
CA VAL A 337 -6.45 11.76 16.87
C VAL A 337 -7.71 11.25 17.56
N TYR A 338 -8.13 10.04 17.20
CA TYR A 338 -9.34 9.40 17.71
C TYR A 338 -9.00 8.06 18.37
N GLY A 339 -9.85 7.61 19.28
CA GLY A 339 -9.85 6.22 19.76
C GLY A 339 -10.99 5.42 19.15
N LEU A 340 -10.81 4.13 18.89
CA LEU A 340 -11.91 3.20 18.58
C LEU A 340 -11.87 2.04 19.55
N ASN A 341 -12.93 1.87 20.33
CA ASN A 341 -13.08 0.72 21.21
C ASN A 341 -13.82 -0.41 20.48
N LEU A 342 -13.10 -1.49 20.19
CA LEU A 342 -13.71 -2.75 19.75
C LEU A 342 -14.12 -3.62 20.94
N GLY A 343 -13.51 -3.42 22.10
CA GLY A 343 -13.85 -4.12 23.33
C GLY A 343 -13.50 -5.60 23.29
N LYS A 344 -14.34 -6.43 23.92
CA LYS A 344 -14.11 -7.86 24.10
C LYS A 344 -14.20 -8.64 22.77
N HIS A 345 -13.29 -9.60 22.58
CA HIS A 345 -13.44 -10.59 21.50
C HIS A 345 -14.55 -11.62 21.82
N LYS A 346 -15.40 -11.92 20.82
CA LYS A 346 -16.62 -12.75 20.90
C LYS A 346 -16.41 -14.25 21.02
N TYR A 347 -15.18 -14.74 21.19
CA TYR A 347 -15.01 -16.20 21.34
C TYR A 347 -15.73 -16.65 22.62
N SER A 348 -16.49 -17.74 22.52
CA SER A 348 -17.15 -18.35 23.68
C SER A 348 -16.12 -18.78 24.73
N GLY A 349 -16.51 -18.83 26.00
CA GLY A 349 -15.57 -19.12 27.09
C GLY A 349 -14.79 -20.43 26.92
N THR A 350 -15.42 -21.48 26.37
CA THR A 350 -14.76 -22.75 26.04
C THR A 350 -13.77 -22.60 24.90
N LYS A 351 -14.18 -21.99 23.78
CA LYS A 351 -13.30 -21.73 22.63
C LYS A 351 -12.11 -20.86 23.03
N CYS A 352 -12.35 -19.82 23.84
CA CYS A 352 -11.33 -18.89 24.31
C CYS A 352 -10.21 -19.60 25.09
N LYS A 353 -10.56 -20.57 25.95
CA LYS A 353 -9.59 -21.35 26.75
C LYS A 353 -8.76 -22.31 25.91
N GLN A 354 -9.28 -22.76 24.76
CA GLN A 354 -8.61 -23.70 23.86
C GLN A 354 -7.68 -23.03 22.85
N LEU A 355 -7.63 -21.69 22.83
CA LEU A 355 -6.77 -20.95 21.90
C LEU A 355 -5.30 -21.09 22.27
N SER A 356 -4.47 -21.31 21.25
CA SER A 356 -3.01 -21.17 21.40
C SER A 356 -2.63 -19.75 21.82
N THR A 357 -1.44 -19.60 22.41
CA THR A 357 -0.87 -18.29 22.78
C THR A 357 -0.89 -17.32 21.60
N LYS A 358 -0.42 -17.76 20.43
CA LYS A 358 -0.42 -16.96 19.20
C LYS A 358 -1.82 -16.46 18.81
N MET A 359 -2.84 -17.31 18.93
CA MET A 359 -4.22 -16.89 18.64
C MET A 359 -4.73 -15.88 19.65
N ARG A 360 -4.45 -16.07 20.95
CA ARG A 360 -4.82 -15.11 22.01
C ARG A 360 -4.13 -13.75 21.86
N ASP A 361 -2.88 -13.75 21.38
CA ASP A 361 -2.13 -12.51 21.14
C ASP A 361 -2.67 -11.77 19.92
N SER A 362 -3.08 -12.52 18.88
CA SER A 362 -3.68 -11.94 17.68
C SER A 362 -5.00 -11.19 17.92
N GLN A 363 -5.70 -11.44 19.03
CA GLN A 363 -6.91 -10.70 19.44
C GLN A 363 -6.61 -9.28 19.95
N ARG A 364 -5.34 -8.97 20.20
CA ARG A 364 -4.92 -7.78 20.98
C ARG A 364 -3.74 -7.08 20.31
N ARG A 365 -3.67 -7.18 18.99
CA ARG A 365 -2.65 -6.54 18.16
C ARG A 365 -2.68 -5.03 18.35
N ILE A 366 -1.56 -4.37 18.08
CA ILE A 366 -1.54 -2.92 17.97
C ILE A 366 -1.86 -2.53 16.52
N LEU A 367 -2.91 -1.75 16.32
CA LEU A 367 -3.40 -1.36 15.00
C LEU A 367 -3.77 0.11 15.02
N LEU A 368 -3.34 0.85 13.99
CA LEU A 368 -3.75 2.23 13.75
C LEU A 368 -4.42 2.29 12.39
N ILE A 369 -5.38 3.21 12.24
CA ILE A 369 -5.98 3.52 10.94
C ILE A 369 -5.74 4.99 10.62
N GLY A 370 -5.07 5.26 9.51
CA GLY A 370 -4.92 6.62 9.00
C GLY A 370 -6.17 7.08 8.25
N ILE A 371 -6.59 8.32 8.48
CA ILE A 371 -7.59 9.03 7.67
C ILE A 371 -6.80 9.89 6.69
N THR A 372 -6.96 9.64 5.39
CA THR A 372 -6.15 10.33 4.37
C THR A 372 -6.70 11.72 4.05
N LYS A 373 -5.84 12.57 3.47
CA LYS A 373 -6.20 13.90 2.93
C LYS A 373 -7.27 13.89 1.84
N ASN A 374 -7.63 12.73 1.29
CA ASN A 374 -8.68 12.61 0.26
C ASN A 374 -10.08 12.37 0.84
N SER A 375 -10.18 12.22 2.17
CA SER A 375 -11.45 12.15 2.88
C SER A 375 -12.16 13.49 2.87
N ASP A 376 -13.49 13.48 2.84
CA ASP A 376 -14.29 14.69 2.94
C ASP A 376 -14.22 15.24 4.38
N SER A 377 -14.25 16.57 4.54
CA SER A 377 -14.03 17.25 5.83
C SER A 377 -15.03 16.87 6.92
N GLU A 378 -16.27 16.56 6.54
CA GLU A 378 -17.39 16.22 7.43
C GLU A 378 -17.75 14.73 7.42
N VAL A 379 -16.80 13.86 7.07
CA VAL A 379 -17.04 12.41 7.09
C VAL A 379 -17.44 11.93 8.50
N ASP A 380 -18.53 11.17 8.58
CA ASP A 380 -18.85 10.38 9.77
C ASP A 380 -17.85 9.21 9.84
N ILE A 381 -16.76 9.43 10.58
CA ILE A 381 -15.61 8.52 10.67
C ILE A 381 -16.05 7.14 11.16
N GLN A 382 -16.89 7.06 12.19
CA GLN A 382 -17.28 5.78 12.77
C GLN A 382 -18.02 4.92 11.74
N SER A 383 -19.05 5.47 11.09
CA SER A 383 -19.84 4.67 10.15
C SER A 383 -19.11 4.36 8.85
N ALA A 384 -18.31 5.30 8.33
CA ALA A 384 -17.48 5.07 7.16
C ALA A 384 -16.42 3.99 7.47
N LEU A 385 -15.64 4.15 8.54
CA LEU A 385 -14.61 3.18 8.92
C LEU A 385 -15.18 1.77 9.15
N GLN A 386 -16.34 1.66 9.81
CA GLN A 386 -17.01 0.37 10.00
C GLN A 386 -17.30 -0.32 8.67
N ARG A 387 -17.79 0.42 7.68
CA ARG A 387 -18.07 -0.09 6.33
C ARG A 387 -16.78 -0.46 5.60
N ALA A 388 -15.74 0.38 5.66
CA ALA A 388 -14.44 0.10 5.07
C ALA A 388 -13.84 -1.20 5.62
N MET A 389 -13.74 -1.34 6.94
CA MET A 389 -13.17 -2.54 7.56
C MET A 389 -14.01 -3.79 7.26
N LYS A 390 -15.34 -3.68 7.20
CA LYS A 390 -16.21 -4.80 6.80
C LYS A 390 -15.96 -5.21 5.35
N SER A 391 -15.81 -4.25 4.44
CA SER A 391 -15.50 -4.51 3.03
C SER A 391 -14.17 -5.26 2.89
N ILE A 392 -13.10 -4.78 3.55
CA ILE A 392 -11.78 -5.41 3.52
C ILE A 392 -11.83 -6.81 4.11
N ALA A 393 -12.52 -7.01 5.24
CA ALA A 393 -12.64 -8.33 5.86
C ALA A 393 -13.33 -9.38 4.96
N VAL A 394 -14.11 -8.93 3.97
CA VAL A 394 -14.78 -9.79 2.99
C VAL A 394 -13.94 -9.97 1.73
N SER A 395 -13.39 -8.89 1.17
CA SER A 395 -12.69 -8.93 -0.12
C SER A 395 -11.21 -9.29 -0.02
N GLN A 396 -10.55 -8.90 1.09
CA GLN A 396 -9.09 -8.99 1.30
C GLN A 396 -8.76 -9.31 2.76
N PRO A 397 -9.23 -10.47 3.29
CA PRO A 397 -9.08 -10.83 4.69
C PRO A 397 -7.63 -10.89 5.18
N GLU A 398 -6.67 -11.09 4.28
CA GLU A 398 -5.24 -11.10 4.55
C GLU A 398 -4.66 -9.71 4.87
N LYS A 399 -5.30 -8.63 4.39
CA LYS A 399 -4.82 -7.25 4.60
C LYS A 399 -5.30 -6.63 5.91
N LEU A 400 -6.36 -7.18 6.49
CA LEU A 400 -6.87 -6.74 7.79
C LEU A 400 -6.56 -7.80 8.85
N PRO A 401 -5.63 -7.52 9.79
CA PRO A 401 -5.16 -8.53 10.74
C PRO A 401 -6.19 -8.91 11.83
N ILE A 402 -7.37 -8.29 11.80
CA ILE A 402 -8.50 -8.49 12.72
C ILE A 402 -9.82 -8.43 11.93
N LYS A 403 -10.90 -9.04 12.41
CA LYS A 403 -12.24 -8.79 11.86
C LYS A 403 -13.07 -8.03 12.89
N PRO A 404 -13.57 -6.82 12.61
CA PRO A 404 -14.36 -6.05 13.59
C PRO A 404 -15.58 -6.81 14.10
N SER A 405 -16.18 -7.65 13.26
CA SER A 405 -17.30 -8.52 13.62
C SER A 405 -17.00 -9.48 14.77
N ASP A 406 -15.72 -9.81 14.99
CA ASP A 406 -15.27 -10.73 16.02
C ASP A 406 -15.22 -10.06 17.40
N TYR A 407 -15.53 -8.76 17.49
CA TYR A 407 -15.54 -7.99 18.72
C TYR A 407 -16.93 -7.43 19.04
N HIS A 408 -17.18 -7.16 20.33
CA HIS A 408 -18.50 -6.77 20.82
C HIS A 408 -18.88 -5.32 20.55
N LEU A 409 -17.92 -4.41 20.38
CA LEU A 409 -18.16 -2.98 20.20
C LEU A 409 -17.59 -2.46 18.87
N PHE A 410 -18.02 -1.26 18.50
CA PHE A 410 -17.42 -0.45 17.44
C PHE A 410 -17.67 1.03 17.78
N ASP A 411 -17.08 1.47 18.88
CA ASP A 411 -17.43 2.75 19.51
C ASP A 411 -16.28 3.73 19.34
N LEU A 412 -16.50 4.78 18.53
CA LEU A 412 -15.52 5.84 18.35
C LEU A 412 -15.50 6.72 19.61
N ILE A 413 -14.31 7.05 20.07
CA ILE A 413 -14.02 7.91 21.20
C ILE A 413 -13.42 9.18 20.60
N GLU A 414 -14.21 10.26 20.62
CA GLU A 414 -13.68 11.60 20.40
C GLU A 414 -13.02 12.07 21.70
N ASN A 415 -11.80 12.58 21.59
CA ASN A 415 -11.04 13.14 22.71
C ASN A 415 -11.20 14.65 22.76
#